data_AF-A0A7J5ULA7-F1
#
_entry.id   AF-A0A7J5ULA7-F1
#
_cell.length_a   1.000
_cell.length_b   1.000
_cell.length_c   1.000
_cell.angle_alpha   90.00
_cell.angle_beta   90.00
_cell.angle_gamma   90.00
#
_symmetry.space_group_name_H-M   'P 1'
#
loop_
_entity.id
_entity.type
_entity.pdbx_description
1 polymer ?
#
loop_
_entity_poly.entity_id
_entity_poly.type
_entity_poly.pdbx_seq_one_letter_code
_entity_poly.pdbx_strand_id
1 'polypeptide(L)'
;MTRLTWAALAAAVPVALIALTDAVTHGLTGEFSVFADGGPAWAFYVAGVTHGLLYALLTAVLVVNGSRIDAGRGAVRWVRRVLIALLALLAVSFLLDTAIRFDDAPAWLLGLTTAGFVVGFPVSTVLGILLLRRPEMRLPAVLLTATGGGLALTLLLGAVGSDFAHPGYAEVLQFFGVALLGRAASPAREASPSSARYSFVTGE
;
A
#
# COMPACT_ATOMS: atom_id res chain seq x y z
N MET A 1 13.62 -2.91 11.93
CA MET A 1 12.48 -3.11 11.01
C MET A 1 11.75 -4.36 11.43
N THR A 2 10.42 -4.34 11.56
CA THR A 2 9.66 -5.51 12.03
C THR A 2 9.50 -6.56 10.93
N ARG A 3 9.24 -7.83 11.30
CA ARG A 3 8.91 -8.90 10.34
C ARG A 3 7.70 -8.54 9.47
N LEU A 4 6.70 -7.90 10.08
CA LEU A 4 5.50 -7.43 9.39
C LEU A 4 5.81 -6.39 8.31
N THR A 5 6.65 -5.40 8.61
CA THR A 5 7.10 -4.40 7.63
C THR A 5 7.83 -5.04 6.46
N TRP A 6 8.71 -6.00 6.76
CA TRP A 6 9.43 -6.75 5.72
C TRP A 6 8.48 -7.55 4.83
N ALA A 7 7.52 -8.27 5.43
CA ALA A 7 6.52 -9.03 4.69
C ALA A 7 5.66 -8.12 3.80
N ALA A 8 5.22 -6.96 4.30
CA ALA A 8 4.46 -5.99 3.53
C ALA A 8 5.26 -5.43 2.34
N LEU A 9 6.55 -5.10 2.54
CA LEU A 9 7.42 -4.65 1.45
C LEU A 9 7.68 -5.75 0.42
N ALA A 10 7.94 -6.97 0.88
CA ALA A 10 8.17 -8.12 0.01
C ALA A 10 6.92 -8.47 -0.81
N ALA A 11 5.72 -8.34 -0.23
CA ALA A 11 4.45 -8.52 -0.93
C ALA A 11 4.12 -7.35 -1.87
N ALA A 12 4.55 -6.12 -1.56
CA ALA A 12 4.32 -4.96 -2.40
C ALA A 12 5.06 -5.06 -3.75
N VAL A 13 6.23 -5.70 -3.79
CA VAL A 13 7.02 -5.86 -5.02
C VAL A 13 6.29 -6.64 -6.12
N PRO A 14 5.82 -7.89 -5.92
CA PRO A 14 5.14 -8.63 -6.97
C PRO A 14 3.83 -7.95 -7.41
N VAL A 15 3.06 -7.37 -6.49
CA VAL A 15 1.83 -6.65 -6.86
C VAL A 15 2.15 -5.38 -7.65
N ALA A 16 3.21 -4.66 -7.30
CA ALA A 16 3.66 -3.52 -8.07
C ALA A 16 4.14 -3.92 -9.47
N LEU A 17 4.81 -5.07 -9.61
CA LEU A 17 5.17 -5.61 -10.92
C LEU A 17 3.93 -5.94 -11.75
N ILE A 18 2.92 -6.59 -11.16
CA ILE A 18 1.65 -6.87 -11.85
C ILE A 18 1.00 -5.56 -12.33
N ALA A 19 0.82 -4.60 -11.42
CA ALA A 19 0.16 -3.33 -11.73
C ALA A 19 0.90 -2.49 -12.78
N LEU A 20 2.24 -2.51 -12.76
CA LEU A 20 3.06 -1.80 -13.76
C LEU A 20 3.13 -2.55 -15.09
N THR A 21 3.21 -3.88 -15.08
CA THR A 21 3.09 -4.68 -16.29
C THR A 21 1.76 -4.41 -16.96
N ASP A 22 0.68 -4.34 -16.19
CA ASP A 22 -0.65 -4.01 -16.71
C ASP A 22 -0.71 -2.61 -17.33
N ALA A 23 -0.22 -1.60 -16.61
CA ALA A 23 -0.14 -0.23 -17.11
C ALA A 23 0.67 -0.10 -18.41
N VAL A 24 1.79 -0.82 -18.49
CA VAL A 24 2.69 -0.79 -19.66
C VAL A 24 2.09 -1.56 -20.82
N THR A 25 1.50 -2.73 -20.59
CA THR A 25 0.82 -3.50 -21.64
C THR A 25 -0.32 -2.69 -22.22
N HIS A 26 -1.23 -2.18 -21.37
CA HIS A 26 -2.33 -1.34 -21.81
C HIS A 26 -1.86 -0.10 -22.56
N GLY A 27 -0.84 0.60 -22.06
CA GLY A 27 -0.28 1.76 -22.74
C GLY A 27 0.37 1.48 -24.10
N LEU A 28 0.90 0.27 -24.32
CA LEU A 28 1.57 -0.11 -25.57
C LEU A 28 0.63 -0.79 -26.58
N THR A 29 -0.40 -1.49 -26.12
CA THR A 29 -1.24 -2.34 -26.98
C THR A 29 -2.72 -1.96 -26.97
N GLY A 30 -3.17 -1.11 -26.05
CA GLY A 30 -4.59 -0.82 -25.81
C GLY A 30 -5.36 -1.96 -25.14
N GLU A 31 -4.66 -3.01 -24.71
CA GLU A 31 -5.23 -4.23 -24.13
C GLU A 31 -4.66 -4.44 -22.72
N PHE A 32 -5.45 -4.99 -21.80
CA PHE A 32 -4.95 -5.33 -20.47
C PHE A 32 -3.96 -6.50 -20.50
N SER A 33 -3.09 -6.59 -19.49
CA SER A 33 -2.17 -7.72 -19.34
C SER A 33 -2.92 -8.99 -18.94
N VAL A 34 -2.24 -10.13 -19.09
CA VAL A 34 -2.75 -11.46 -18.70
C VAL A 34 -3.14 -11.57 -17.22
N PHE A 35 -2.73 -10.62 -16.38
CA PHE A 35 -3.08 -10.60 -14.97
C PHE A 35 -4.38 -9.84 -14.67
N ALA A 36 -4.84 -9.01 -15.61
CA ALA A 36 -6.03 -8.18 -15.48
C ALA A 36 -7.16 -8.59 -16.43
N ASP A 37 -6.86 -9.03 -17.66
CA ASP A 37 -7.85 -9.57 -18.59
C ASP A 37 -7.24 -10.53 -19.63
N GLY A 38 -8.05 -11.38 -20.26
CA GLY A 38 -7.68 -12.25 -21.38
C GLY A 38 -6.66 -13.35 -21.06
N GLY A 39 -6.22 -13.46 -19.81
CA GLY A 39 -5.21 -14.41 -19.36
C GLY A 39 -5.76 -15.80 -18.97
N PRO A 40 -4.87 -16.76 -18.71
CA PRO A 40 -5.26 -18.06 -18.15
C PRO A 40 -5.72 -17.93 -16.70
N ALA A 41 -6.61 -18.82 -16.24
CA ALA A 41 -7.19 -18.80 -14.89
C ALA A 41 -6.15 -18.71 -13.74
N TRP A 42 -4.95 -19.27 -13.93
CA TRP A 42 -3.90 -19.18 -12.91
C TRP A 42 -3.37 -17.76 -12.72
N ALA A 43 -3.38 -16.91 -13.76
CA ALA A 43 -2.87 -15.55 -13.70
C ALA A 43 -3.80 -14.67 -12.85
N PHE A 44 -5.12 -14.80 -13.05
CA PHE A 44 -6.15 -14.20 -12.20
C PHE A 44 -6.03 -14.66 -10.75
N TYR A 45 -5.85 -15.97 -10.51
CA TYR A 45 -5.65 -16.49 -9.17
C TYR A 45 -4.41 -15.89 -8.47
N VAL A 46 -3.28 -15.79 -9.20
CA VAL A 46 -2.05 -15.18 -8.68
C VAL A 46 -2.26 -13.70 -8.37
N ALA A 47 -2.89 -12.94 -9.27
CA ALA A 47 -3.22 -11.54 -9.05
C ALA A 47 -4.15 -11.37 -7.82
N GLY A 48 -5.24 -12.14 -7.76
CA GLY A 48 -6.21 -12.17 -6.66
C GLY A 48 -5.55 -12.36 -5.30
N VAL A 49 -4.82 -13.46 -5.14
CA VAL A 49 -4.15 -13.82 -3.88
C VAL A 49 -3.10 -12.78 -3.49
N THR A 50 -2.26 -12.35 -4.43
CA THR A 50 -1.15 -11.43 -4.11
C THR A 50 -1.66 -10.06 -3.67
N HIS A 51 -2.67 -9.51 -4.34
CA HIS A 51 -3.34 -8.27 -3.93
C HIS A 51 -4.03 -8.43 -2.58
N GLY A 52 -4.84 -9.49 -2.40
CA GLY A 52 -5.54 -9.76 -1.16
C GLY A 52 -4.62 -9.85 0.07
N LEU A 53 -3.52 -10.61 -0.07
CA LEU A 53 -2.49 -10.73 0.98
C LEU A 53 -1.77 -9.42 1.23
N LEU A 54 -1.42 -8.66 0.18
CA LEU A 54 -0.79 -7.35 0.34
C LEU A 54 -1.70 -6.41 1.12
N TYR A 55 -2.96 -6.25 0.73
CA TYR A 55 -3.90 -5.38 1.42
C TYR A 55 -4.08 -5.78 2.89
N ALA A 56 -4.12 -7.08 3.20
CA ALA A 56 -4.16 -7.56 4.57
C ALA A 56 -2.90 -7.17 5.37
N LEU A 57 -1.71 -7.30 4.77
CA LEU A 57 -0.45 -6.91 5.40
C LEU A 57 -0.35 -5.39 5.62
N LEU A 58 -0.77 -4.59 4.64
CA LEU A 58 -0.81 -3.12 4.76
C LEU A 58 -1.80 -2.68 5.85
N THR A 59 -2.97 -3.32 5.92
CA THR A 59 -3.94 -3.13 7.00
C THR A 59 -3.29 -3.42 8.36
N ALA A 60 -2.63 -4.57 8.50
CA ALA A 60 -1.92 -4.94 9.72
C ALA A 60 -0.82 -3.94 10.09
N VAL A 61 -0.06 -3.41 9.11
CA VAL A 61 0.95 -2.37 9.34
C VAL A 61 0.32 -1.13 9.98
N LEU A 62 -0.81 -0.65 9.44
CA LEU A 62 -1.50 0.53 9.95
C LEU A 62 -2.14 0.29 11.33
N VAL A 63 -2.64 -0.92 11.60
CA VAL A 63 -3.21 -1.29 12.91
C VAL A 63 -2.13 -1.36 13.98
N VAL A 64 -1.08 -2.17 13.76
CA VAL A 64 -0.02 -2.45 14.74
C VAL A 64 0.79 -1.21 15.07
N ASN A 65 1.06 -0.35 14.08
CA ASN A 65 1.88 0.85 14.27
C ASN A 65 1.06 2.11 14.57
N GLY A 66 -0.25 1.97 14.80
CA GLY A 66 -1.20 3.08 14.83
C GLY A 66 -0.86 4.18 15.83
N SER A 67 -0.52 3.83 17.08
CA SER A 67 -0.22 4.83 18.12
C SER A 67 0.96 5.74 17.75
N ARG A 68 1.96 5.18 17.05
CA ARG A 68 3.18 5.89 16.63
C ARG A 68 2.99 6.70 15.37
N ILE A 69 2.19 6.19 14.43
CA ILE A 69 1.76 6.94 13.24
C ILE A 69 0.96 8.17 13.67
N ASP A 70 -0.01 7.96 14.57
CA ASP A 70 -0.92 9.00 15.05
C ASP A 70 -0.19 10.06 15.89
N ALA A 71 0.71 9.65 16.78
CA ALA A 71 1.41 10.52 17.73
C ALA A 71 0.49 11.53 18.43
N GLY A 72 -0.68 11.06 18.88
CA GLY A 72 -1.68 11.89 19.56
C GLY A 72 -2.55 12.77 18.64
N ARG A 73 -2.27 12.84 17.33
CA ARG A 73 -3.01 13.70 16.39
C ARG A 73 -4.30 13.02 15.93
N GLY A 74 -5.44 13.58 16.34
CA GLY A 74 -6.77 13.03 16.03
C GLY A 74 -7.07 12.93 14.52
N ALA A 75 -6.68 13.94 13.73
CA ALA A 75 -6.87 13.91 12.28
C ALA A 75 -6.13 12.74 11.61
N VAL A 76 -4.87 12.52 11.97
CA VAL A 76 -4.05 11.39 11.45
C VAL A 76 -4.72 10.06 11.81
N ARG A 77 -5.16 9.93 13.07
CA ARG A 77 -5.86 8.73 13.56
C ARG A 77 -7.11 8.40 12.75
N TRP A 78 -7.94 9.41 12.46
CA TRP A 78 -9.17 9.21 11.70
C TRP A 78 -8.89 8.81 10.26
N VAL A 79 -8.01 9.54 9.57
CA VAL A 79 -7.64 9.22 8.18
C VAL A 79 -7.02 7.82 8.09
N ARG A 80 -6.16 7.45 9.03
CA ARG A 80 -5.59 6.09 9.13
C ARG A 80 -6.67 5.02 9.32
N ARG A 81 -7.68 5.26 10.17
CA ARG A 81 -8.78 4.31 10.39
C ARG A 81 -9.63 4.12 9.13
N VAL A 82 -9.90 5.19 8.39
CA VAL A 82 -10.59 5.10 7.10
C VAL A 82 -9.75 4.29 6.12
N LEU A 83 -8.45 4.54 6.03
CA LEU A 83 -7.56 3.77 5.17
C LEU A 83 -7.49 2.29 5.56
N ILE A 84 -7.49 1.97 6.85
CA ILE A 84 -7.61 0.58 7.35
C ILE A 84 -8.88 -0.08 6.84
N ALA A 85 -10.03 0.60 6.95
CA ALA A 85 -11.31 0.05 6.50
C ALA A 85 -11.31 -0.23 4.99
N LEU A 86 -10.77 0.69 4.19
CA LEU A 86 -10.65 0.54 2.73
C LEU A 86 -9.72 -0.62 2.35
N LEU A 87 -8.53 -0.70 2.96
CA LEU A 87 -7.60 -1.80 2.70
C LEU A 87 -8.15 -3.15 3.18
N ALA A 88 -8.85 -3.20 4.31
CA ALA A 88 -9.48 -4.42 4.79
C ALA A 88 -10.61 -4.88 3.84
N LEU A 89 -11.43 -3.95 3.34
CA LEU A 89 -12.45 -4.22 2.33
C LEU A 89 -11.84 -4.81 1.06
N LEU A 90 -10.74 -4.21 0.57
CA LEU A 90 -10.02 -4.73 -0.61
C LEU A 90 -9.41 -6.09 -0.34
N ALA A 91 -8.78 -6.30 0.81
CA ALA A 91 -8.23 -7.60 1.20
C ALA A 91 -9.29 -8.70 1.17
N VAL A 92 -10.46 -8.44 1.77
CA VAL A 92 -11.59 -9.38 1.78
C VAL A 92 -12.12 -9.62 0.37
N SER A 93 -12.30 -8.56 -0.42
CA SER A 93 -12.83 -8.69 -1.79
C SER A 93 -11.94 -9.58 -2.66
N PHE A 94 -10.63 -9.31 -2.69
CA PHE A 94 -9.66 -10.06 -3.50
C PHE A 94 -9.47 -11.51 -3.02
N LEU A 95 -9.51 -11.76 -1.70
CA LEU A 95 -9.42 -13.12 -1.16
C LEU A 95 -10.71 -13.92 -1.39
N LEU A 96 -11.87 -13.28 -1.30
CA LEU A 96 -13.15 -13.93 -1.63
C LEU A 96 -13.21 -14.29 -3.11
N ASP A 97 -12.73 -13.41 -3.98
CA ASP A 97 -12.63 -13.63 -5.44
C ASP A 97 -11.76 -14.83 -5.80
N THR A 98 -10.75 -15.08 -4.99
CA THR A 98 -9.92 -16.28 -5.13
C THR A 98 -10.66 -17.56 -4.68
N ALA A 99 -11.46 -17.47 -3.61
CA ALA A 99 -12.09 -18.62 -2.96
C ALA A 99 -13.42 -19.05 -3.60
N ILE A 100 -14.15 -18.10 -4.16
CA ILE A 100 -15.43 -18.28 -4.84
C ILE A 100 -15.18 -17.79 -6.26
N ARG A 101 -15.41 -18.58 -7.32
CA ARG A 101 -15.30 -18.04 -8.68
C ARG A 101 -16.42 -17.01 -8.88
N PHE A 102 -16.06 -15.75 -9.12
CA PHE A 102 -16.99 -14.61 -9.18
C PHE A 102 -17.89 -14.56 -10.43
N ASP A 103 -17.94 -15.63 -11.23
CA ASP A 103 -18.91 -15.74 -12.32
C ASP A 103 -20.36 -15.54 -11.82
N ASP A 104 -20.60 -15.76 -10.52
CA ASP A 104 -21.88 -15.54 -9.81
C ASP A 104 -21.86 -14.37 -8.80
N ALA A 105 -20.79 -13.58 -8.72
CA ALA A 105 -20.70 -12.52 -7.72
C ALA A 105 -21.61 -11.34 -8.06
N PRO A 106 -22.31 -10.78 -7.07
CA PRO A 106 -23.27 -9.74 -7.34
C PRO A 106 -22.55 -8.42 -7.70
N ALA A 107 -23.06 -7.71 -8.72
CA ALA A 107 -22.44 -6.49 -9.27
C ALA A 107 -22.16 -5.39 -8.22
N TRP A 108 -22.93 -5.34 -7.13
CA TRP A 108 -22.68 -4.40 -6.02
C TRP A 108 -21.34 -4.65 -5.33
N LEU A 109 -20.86 -5.90 -5.29
CA LEU A 109 -19.59 -6.25 -4.68
C LEU A 109 -18.42 -5.67 -5.50
N LEU A 110 -18.46 -5.85 -6.82
CA LEU A 110 -17.51 -5.22 -7.74
C LEU A 110 -17.51 -3.69 -7.58
N GLY A 111 -18.70 -3.09 -7.57
CA GLY A 111 -18.85 -1.63 -7.38
C GLY A 111 -18.24 -1.15 -6.05
N LEU A 112 -18.41 -1.90 -4.96
CA LEU A 112 -17.79 -1.58 -3.67
C LEU A 112 -16.27 -1.73 -3.69
N THR A 113 -15.74 -2.77 -4.34
CA THR A 113 -14.29 -2.97 -4.48
C THR A 113 -13.67 -1.82 -5.29
N THR A 114 -14.26 -1.46 -6.43
CA THR A 114 -13.83 -0.32 -7.25
C THR A 114 -13.91 1.00 -6.49
N ALA A 115 -15.02 1.25 -5.78
CA ALA A 115 -15.17 2.46 -4.97
C ALA A 115 -14.11 2.52 -3.86
N GLY A 116 -13.88 1.40 -3.16
CA GLY A 116 -12.86 1.31 -2.12
C GLY A 116 -11.45 1.56 -2.65
N PHE A 117 -11.14 1.03 -3.84
CA PHE A 117 -9.89 1.25 -4.54
C PHE A 117 -9.68 2.73 -4.90
N VAL A 118 -10.65 3.34 -5.57
CA VAL A 118 -10.57 4.75 -6.02
C VAL A 118 -10.51 5.71 -4.84
N VAL A 119 -11.31 5.48 -3.78
CA VAL A 119 -11.32 6.31 -2.56
C VAL A 119 -10.03 6.10 -1.73
N GLY A 120 -9.37 4.96 -1.86
CA GLY A 120 -8.09 4.67 -1.21
C GLY A 120 -7.00 5.70 -1.56
N PHE A 121 -6.96 6.18 -2.80
CA PHE A 121 -5.96 7.14 -3.27
C PHE A 121 -6.03 8.52 -2.60
N PRO A 122 -7.16 9.24 -2.59
CA PRO A 122 -7.26 10.53 -1.89
C PRO A 122 -7.08 10.37 -0.38
N VAL A 123 -7.58 9.29 0.24
CA VAL A 123 -7.37 9.04 1.67
C VAL A 123 -5.89 8.84 1.99
N SER A 124 -5.18 8.06 1.18
CA SER A 124 -3.72 7.87 1.29
C SER A 124 -2.96 9.18 1.10
N THR A 125 -3.36 9.99 0.12
CA THR A 125 -2.78 11.31 -0.15
C THR A 125 -2.93 12.24 1.05
N VAL A 126 -4.13 12.32 1.62
CA VAL A 126 -4.40 13.13 2.82
C VAL A 126 -3.56 12.64 4.00
N LEU A 127 -3.43 11.32 4.20
CA LEU A 127 -2.58 10.76 5.24
C LEU A 127 -1.11 11.19 5.04
N GLY A 128 -0.60 11.10 3.81
CA GLY A 128 0.74 11.55 3.44
C GLY A 128 0.97 13.01 3.78
N ILE A 129 0.08 13.90 3.33
CA ILE A 129 0.15 15.36 3.57
C ILE A 129 0.20 15.65 5.08
N LEU A 130 -0.66 15.00 5.86
CA LEU A 130 -0.69 15.20 7.30
C LEU A 130 0.62 14.76 7.98
N LEU A 131 1.32 13.77 7.42
CA LEU A 131 2.57 13.21 7.95
C LEU A 131 3.83 13.93 7.45
N LEU A 132 3.79 14.71 6.35
CA LEU A 132 4.96 15.41 5.79
C LEU A 132 5.70 16.30 6.80
N ARG A 133 4.97 16.83 7.80
CA ARG A 133 5.53 17.67 8.86
C ARG A 133 6.38 16.91 9.88
N ARG A 134 6.40 15.57 9.84
CA ARG A 134 7.19 14.72 10.75
C ARG A 134 8.45 14.23 10.03
N PRO A 135 9.65 14.73 10.37
CA PRO A 135 10.91 14.35 9.72
C PRO A 135 11.14 12.84 9.61
N GLU A 136 10.81 12.11 10.67
CA GLU A 136 10.92 10.66 10.78
C GLU A 136 9.96 9.88 9.86
N MET A 137 8.88 10.52 9.39
CA MET A 137 7.89 9.93 8.49
C MET A 137 8.03 10.42 7.04
N ARG A 138 9.03 11.25 6.72
CA ARG A 138 9.09 11.96 5.42
C ARG A 138 9.03 11.04 4.21
N LEU A 139 9.85 9.98 4.17
CA LEU A 139 9.89 9.08 3.01
C LEU A 139 8.51 8.44 2.72
N PRO A 140 7.87 7.71 3.66
CA PRO A 140 6.52 7.19 3.42
C PRO A 140 5.48 8.29 3.18
N ALA A 141 5.59 9.43 3.86
CA ALA A 141 4.66 10.56 3.67
C ALA A 141 4.73 11.16 2.26
N VAL A 142 5.93 11.25 1.68
CA VAL A 142 6.13 11.72 0.29
C VAL A 142 5.51 10.75 -0.69
N LEU A 143 5.72 9.43 -0.54
CA LEU A 143 5.11 8.42 -1.41
C LEU A 143 3.58 8.43 -1.33
N LEU A 144 3.03 8.51 -0.12
CA LEU A 144 1.59 8.63 0.08
C LEU A 144 1.04 9.92 -0.52
N THR A 145 1.73 11.05 -0.37
CA THR A 145 1.31 12.31 -1.02
C THR A 145 1.38 12.20 -2.54
N ALA A 146 2.42 11.55 -3.07
CA ALA A 146 2.59 11.33 -4.50
C ALA A 146 1.53 10.41 -5.10
N THR A 147 0.82 9.61 -4.29
CA THR A 147 -0.34 8.82 -4.73
C THR A 147 -1.38 9.70 -5.43
N GLY A 148 -1.64 10.90 -4.90
CA GLY A 148 -2.54 11.87 -5.53
C GLY A 148 -2.01 12.40 -6.86
N GLY A 149 -0.69 12.53 -7.00
CA GLY A 149 -0.04 12.85 -8.26
C GLY A 149 -0.17 11.72 -9.28
N GLY A 150 -0.02 10.46 -8.86
CA GLY A 150 -0.29 9.28 -9.68
C GLY A 150 -1.73 9.25 -10.18
N LEU A 151 -2.71 9.51 -9.29
CA LEU A 151 -4.12 9.58 -9.68
C LEU A 151 -4.39 10.73 -10.66
N ALA A 152 -3.84 11.91 -10.39
CA ALA A 152 -3.97 13.06 -11.29
C ALA A 152 -3.37 12.74 -12.67
N LEU A 153 -2.22 12.07 -12.73
CA LEU A 153 -1.60 11.63 -13.97
C LEU A 153 -2.53 10.67 -14.74
N THR A 154 -3.06 9.65 -14.07
CA THR A 154 -4.03 8.70 -14.67
C THR A 154 -5.21 9.44 -15.30
N LEU A 155 -5.81 10.39 -14.57
CA LEU A 155 -6.96 11.16 -15.05
C LEU A 155 -6.61 12.09 -16.21
N LEU A 156 -5.44 12.74 -16.16
CA LEU A 156 -4.97 13.63 -17.23
C LEU A 156 -4.69 12.85 -18.53
N LEU A 157 -4.06 11.68 -18.42
CA LEU A 157 -3.83 10.79 -19.56
C LEU A 157 -5.15 10.30 -20.15
N GLY A 158 -6.12 9.94 -19.30
CA GLY A 158 -7.45 9.52 -19.75
C GLY A 158 -8.20 10.64 -20.47
N ALA A 159 -8.09 11.88 -19.97
CA ALA A 159 -8.73 13.04 -20.58
C ALA A 159 -8.20 13.37 -21.98
N VAL A 160 -6.95 12.99 -22.31
CA VAL A 160 -6.37 13.14 -23.65
C VAL A 160 -6.49 11.87 -24.51
N GLY A 161 -7.23 10.85 -24.03
CA GLY A 161 -7.43 9.59 -24.74
C GLY A 161 -6.18 8.73 -24.83
N SER A 162 -5.23 8.87 -23.89
CA SER A 162 -4.01 8.06 -23.87
C SER A 162 -4.26 6.70 -23.22
N ASP A 163 -3.83 5.63 -23.87
CA ASP A 163 -3.87 4.28 -23.31
C ASP A 163 -2.94 4.09 -22.10
N PHE A 164 -2.07 5.05 -21.80
CA PHE A 164 -1.30 5.06 -20.56
C PHE A 164 -2.12 5.52 -19.33
N ALA A 165 -3.42 5.80 -19.49
CA ALA A 165 -4.31 6.16 -18.40
C ALA A 165 -4.58 4.98 -17.46
N HIS A 166 -3.63 4.68 -16.58
CA HIS A 166 -3.70 3.52 -15.69
C HIS A 166 -3.56 3.88 -14.20
N PRO A 167 -4.40 3.33 -13.29
CA PRO A 167 -4.32 3.63 -11.86
C PRO A 167 -3.11 2.98 -11.17
N GLY A 168 -2.44 2.03 -11.82
CA GLY A 168 -1.27 1.32 -11.28
C GLY A 168 -0.15 2.24 -10.78
N TYR A 169 0.00 3.44 -11.34
CA TYR A 169 0.98 4.43 -10.86
C TYR A 169 0.68 4.91 -9.43
N ALA A 170 -0.59 5.22 -9.14
CA ALA A 170 -1.02 5.65 -7.81
C ALA A 170 -0.95 4.48 -6.81
N GLU A 171 -1.36 3.30 -7.27
CA GLU A 171 -1.39 2.07 -6.49
C GLU A 171 -0.01 1.69 -5.93
N VAL A 172 1.01 1.66 -6.78
CA VAL A 172 2.39 1.35 -6.37
C VAL A 172 2.89 2.31 -5.29
N LEU A 173 2.63 3.61 -5.45
CA LEU A 173 3.02 4.63 -4.49
C LEU A 173 2.33 4.44 -3.14
N GLN A 174 1.04 4.10 -3.15
CA GLN A 174 0.27 3.80 -1.96
C GLN A 174 0.84 2.57 -1.23
N PHE A 175 1.18 1.50 -1.95
CA PHE A 175 1.68 0.26 -1.36
C PHE A 175 2.99 0.46 -0.62
N PHE A 176 3.97 1.03 -1.31
CA PHE A 176 5.26 1.31 -0.70
C PHE A 176 5.15 2.38 0.39
N GLY A 177 4.31 3.39 0.20
CA GLY A 177 4.04 4.42 1.21
C GLY A 177 3.52 3.83 2.51
N VAL A 178 2.46 3.01 2.45
CA VAL A 178 1.89 2.35 3.64
C VAL A 178 2.85 1.34 4.25
N ALA A 179 3.51 0.51 3.45
CA ALA A 179 4.47 -0.48 3.97
C ALA A 179 5.63 0.20 4.73
N LEU A 180 6.18 1.29 4.17
CA LEU A 180 7.28 2.04 4.79
C LEU A 180 6.87 2.81 6.05
N LEU A 181 5.57 3.10 6.27
CA LEU A 181 5.11 3.62 7.57
C LEU A 181 5.46 2.67 8.72
N GLY A 182 5.41 1.35 8.50
CA GLY A 182 5.82 0.37 9.51
C GLY A 182 7.31 0.46 9.87
N ARG A 183 8.16 0.81 8.90
CA ARG A 183 9.59 1.06 9.14
C ARG A 183 9.79 2.33 9.95
N ALA A 184 9.16 3.44 9.51
CA ALA A 184 9.29 4.75 10.14
C ALA A 184 8.72 4.77 11.58
N ALA A 185 7.69 3.96 11.84
CA ALA A 185 7.10 3.80 13.16
C ALA A 185 7.80 2.73 14.03
N SER A 186 8.78 1.99 13.51
CA SER A 186 9.53 1.04 14.35
C SER A 186 10.41 1.80 15.35
N PRO A 187 10.56 1.32 16.60
CA PRO A 187 11.45 1.97 17.54
C PRO A 187 12.88 1.78 17.01
N ALA A 188 13.72 2.83 17.10
CA ALA A 188 15.15 2.63 16.92
C ALA A 188 15.56 1.52 17.88
N ARG A 189 16.30 0.53 17.39
CA ARG A 189 16.87 -0.51 18.24
C ARG A 189 17.68 0.26 19.28
N GLU A 190 17.23 0.29 20.53
CA GLU A 190 18.00 0.89 21.61
C GLU A 190 19.41 0.35 21.47
N ALA A 191 20.39 1.23 21.28
CA ALA A 191 21.78 0.84 21.30
C ALA A 191 21.96 0.15 22.66
N SER A 192 22.11 -1.17 22.66
CA SER A 192 22.40 -1.91 23.87
C SER A 192 23.53 -1.16 24.57
N PRO A 193 23.38 -0.76 25.84
CA PRO A 193 24.47 -0.18 26.60
C PRO A 193 25.51 -1.29 26.81
N SER A 194 26.34 -1.50 25.79
CA SER A 194 27.41 -2.49 25.75
C SER A 194 28.71 -1.73 25.98
N SER A 195 29.37 -2.10 27.08
CA SER A 195 30.81 -1.98 27.35
C SER A 195 31.44 -0.61 27.66
N ALA A 196 30.78 0.28 28.42
CA ALA A 196 31.47 1.40 29.09
C ALA A 196 31.66 1.21 30.61
N ARG A 197 31.51 -0.02 31.11
CA ARG A 197 31.81 -0.39 32.51
C ARG A 197 32.79 -1.56 32.58
N TYR A 198 33.97 -1.45 32.00
CA TYR A 198 35.12 -2.26 32.42
C TYR A 198 36.42 -1.56 32.02
N SER A 199 37.01 -0.83 32.98
CA SER A 199 38.45 -0.79 33.32
C SER A 199 38.89 0.59 33.82
N PHE A 200 38.56 0.92 35.06
CA PHE A 200 39.35 1.82 35.88
C PHE A 200 39.38 1.26 37.31
N VAL A 201 40.00 0.09 37.47
CA VAL A 201 40.50 -0.41 38.76
C VAL A 201 41.76 -1.22 38.49
N THR A 202 42.90 -0.56 38.62
CA THR A 202 44.19 -0.99 39.20
C THR A 202 45.08 0.24 39.00
N GLY A 203 45.63 0.91 39.99
CA GLY A 203 46.08 0.50 41.31
C GLY A 203 47.21 1.48 41.64
N GLU A 204 47.38 1.73 42.93
CA GLU A 204 48.35 2.64 43.56
C GLU A 204 49.79 2.50 43.05
#